data_AF-A0A7S0IUT0-F1
#
_entry.id   AF-A0A7S0IUT0-F1
#
_cell.length_a   1.000
_cell.length_b   1.000
_cell.length_c   1.000
_cell.angle_alpha   90.00
_cell.angle_beta   90.00
_cell.angle_gamma   90.00
#
_symmetry.space_group_name_H-M   'P 1'
#
loop_
_entity.id
_entity.type
_entity.pdbx_description
1 polymer ?
#
loop_
_entity_poly.entity_id
_entity_poly.type
_entity_poly.pdbx_seq_one_letter_code
_entity_poly.pdbx_strand_id
1 'polypeptide(L)'
;GHGTHCASTIGGTEYGISKKTTIVAVQVLSCGGSGSRSGVIAGIQWAVADSQKPSRGGKPAVLSMSLGGGGSGAYDDVIEWAFEQGVVTVVAAGNSNADACNYSPASTLLAITVGSTTSSDSKSGFSNWGSCVDIHAPGSSVTAAWSTGDGATRTISGTSMACPHVAGVVSQIRADYPLLTPGEVADAVVCLSTPNKLSGLPGSSTVNKLLFNGFEQDSDGCLAARSPDPPSPPPTTPMPLPPPPPPPSPP
;
A
#
# COMPACT_ATOMS: atom_id res chain seq x y z
N GLY A 1 10.57 -16.53 7.35
CA GLY A 1 11.65 -15.53 7.19
C GLY A 1 11.09 -14.20 6.76
N HIS A 2 10.88 -14.00 5.46
CA HIS A 2 10.42 -12.73 4.88
C HIS A 2 9.17 -12.14 5.56
N GLY A 3 8.12 -12.95 5.77
CA GLY A 3 6.91 -12.49 6.48
C GLY A 3 7.16 -12.04 7.93
N THR A 4 8.03 -12.73 8.68
CA THR A 4 8.45 -12.35 10.04
C THR A 4 9.18 -11.01 10.04
N HIS A 5 10.05 -10.79 9.05
CA HIS A 5 10.79 -9.54 8.88
C HIS A 5 9.85 -8.36 8.59
N CYS A 6 8.92 -8.55 7.65
CA CYS A 6 7.91 -7.53 7.34
C CYS A 6 7.00 -7.24 8.55
N ALA A 7 6.45 -8.28 9.18
CA ALA A 7 5.58 -8.15 10.35
C ALA A 7 6.25 -7.42 11.52
N SER A 8 7.51 -7.75 11.81
CA SER A 8 8.27 -7.10 12.89
C SER A 8 8.67 -5.66 12.57
N THR A 9 8.84 -5.31 11.29
CA THR A 9 9.01 -3.91 10.87
C THR A 9 7.73 -3.10 11.09
N ILE A 10 6.55 -3.71 10.92
CA ILE A 10 5.26 -3.05 11.22
C ILE A 10 5.07 -2.91 12.73
N GLY A 11 5.12 -4.02 13.47
CA GLY A 11 4.61 -4.09 14.85
C GLY A 11 5.50 -4.81 15.86
N GLY A 12 6.78 -5.04 15.55
CA GLY A 12 7.72 -5.63 16.50
C GLY A 12 8.05 -4.70 17.67
N THR A 13 8.30 -5.26 18.87
CA THR A 13 8.62 -4.47 20.06
C THR A 13 9.90 -3.63 19.89
N GLU A 14 10.91 -4.18 19.23
CA GLU A 14 12.19 -3.50 18.99
C GLU A 14 12.16 -2.70 17.68
N TYR A 15 11.89 -3.37 16.57
CA TYR A 15 12.00 -2.85 15.20
C TYR A 15 10.71 -2.24 14.62
N GLY A 16 9.60 -2.33 15.34
CA GLY A 16 8.29 -1.94 14.82
C GLY A 16 8.07 -0.44 14.78
N ILE A 17 7.45 0.03 13.70
CA ILE A 17 6.95 1.40 13.59
C ILE A 17 5.71 1.60 14.47
N SER A 18 4.73 0.69 14.40
CA SER A 18 3.50 0.70 15.18
C SER A 18 3.49 -0.42 16.22
N LYS A 19 4.26 -0.23 17.30
CA LYS A 19 4.57 -1.27 18.31
C LYS A 19 3.37 -1.83 19.08
N LYS A 20 2.21 -1.17 19.01
CA LYS A 20 0.96 -1.61 19.68
C LYS A 20 -0.07 -2.19 18.71
N THR A 21 0.25 -2.27 17.42
CA THR A 21 -0.66 -2.86 16.44
C THR A 21 -0.80 -4.37 16.64
N THR A 22 -1.93 -4.93 16.21
CA THR A 22 -2.13 -6.37 16.19
C THR A 22 -1.76 -6.90 14.81
N ILE A 23 -0.81 -7.84 14.76
CA ILE A 23 -0.43 -8.50 13.50
C ILE A 23 -1.31 -9.72 13.26
N VAL A 24 -1.93 -9.79 12.08
CA VAL A 24 -2.63 -10.98 11.58
C VAL A 24 -1.87 -11.49 10.36
N ALA A 25 -1.30 -12.69 10.47
CA ALA A 25 -0.55 -13.30 9.38
C ALA A 25 -1.48 -14.03 8.41
N VAL A 26 -1.45 -13.64 7.14
CA VAL A 26 -2.19 -14.31 6.05
C VAL A 26 -1.19 -14.86 5.05
N GLN A 27 -0.96 -16.18 5.12
CA GLN A 27 0.06 -16.81 4.29
C GLN A 27 -0.47 -17.09 2.89
N VAL A 28 -0.01 -16.28 1.92
CA VAL A 28 -0.32 -16.45 0.49
C VAL A 28 0.89 -16.87 -0.35
N LEU A 29 2.07 -16.95 0.28
CA LEU A 29 3.33 -17.39 -0.35
C LEU A 29 3.83 -18.68 0.30
N SER A 30 4.36 -19.57 -0.52
CA SER A 30 5.07 -20.78 -0.11
C SER A 30 6.44 -20.46 0.51
N CYS A 31 7.13 -21.49 1.02
CA CYS A 31 8.50 -21.36 1.55
C CYS A 31 9.50 -20.83 0.50
N GLY A 32 9.23 -21.04 -0.80
CA GLY A 32 10.02 -20.49 -1.90
C GLY A 32 9.70 -19.03 -2.24
N GLY A 33 8.80 -18.37 -1.50
CA GLY A 33 8.39 -16.99 -1.77
C GLY A 33 7.45 -16.81 -2.96
N SER A 34 6.87 -17.89 -3.48
CA SER A 34 5.95 -17.87 -4.61
C SER A 34 4.52 -18.21 -4.18
N GLY A 35 3.53 -17.59 -4.83
CA GLY A 35 2.10 -17.81 -4.62
C GLY A 35 1.32 -17.56 -5.91
N SER A 36 0.16 -18.21 -6.03
CA SER A 36 -0.73 -18.00 -7.18
C SER A 36 -1.51 -16.69 -7.03
N ARG A 37 -1.83 -16.05 -8.16
CA ARG A 37 -2.68 -14.85 -8.16
C ARG A 37 -4.01 -15.09 -7.43
N SER A 38 -4.69 -16.20 -7.74
CA SER A 38 -5.94 -16.59 -7.08
C SER A 38 -5.79 -16.80 -5.58
N GLY A 39 -4.66 -17.35 -5.12
CA GLY A 39 -4.36 -17.52 -3.70
C GLY A 39 -4.15 -16.18 -3.00
N VAL A 40 -3.49 -15.22 -3.65
CA VAL A 40 -3.34 -13.85 -3.13
C VAL A 40 -4.68 -13.14 -3.04
N ILE A 41 -5.52 -13.22 -4.08
CA ILE A 41 -6.90 -12.65 -4.08
C ILE A 41 -7.74 -13.25 -2.94
N ALA A 42 -7.73 -14.58 -2.79
CA ALA A 42 -8.45 -15.25 -1.71
C ALA A 42 -7.93 -14.84 -0.31
N GLY A 43 -6.62 -14.62 -0.18
CA GLY A 43 -6.01 -14.10 1.05
C GLY A 43 -6.46 -12.69 1.40
N ILE A 44 -6.56 -11.79 0.40
CA ILE A 44 -7.10 -10.43 0.59
C ILE A 44 -8.56 -10.51 1.04
N GLN A 45 -9.38 -11.28 0.33
CA GLN A 45 -10.80 -11.47 0.67
C GLN A 45 -10.97 -12.00 2.10
N TRP A 46 -10.18 -13.00 2.48
CA TRP A 46 -10.19 -13.55 3.82
C TRP A 46 -9.79 -12.51 4.88
N ALA A 47 -8.73 -11.74 4.62
CA ALA A 47 -8.22 -10.73 5.56
C ALA A 47 -9.24 -9.62 5.80
N VAL A 48 -9.88 -9.12 4.73
CA VAL A 48 -10.94 -8.13 4.83
C VAL A 48 -12.12 -8.70 5.60
N ALA A 49 -12.63 -9.89 5.24
CA ALA A 49 -13.73 -10.52 5.96
C ALA A 49 -13.42 -10.76 7.44
N ASP A 50 -12.18 -11.14 7.77
CA ASP A 50 -11.74 -11.32 9.14
C ASP A 50 -11.68 -10.01 9.93
N SER A 51 -11.25 -8.91 9.29
CA SER A 51 -11.20 -7.58 9.91
C SER A 51 -12.57 -7.06 10.35
N GLN A 52 -13.64 -7.47 9.67
CA GLN A 52 -15.02 -7.04 9.94
C GLN A 52 -15.72 -7.86 11.03
N LYS A 53 -15.08 -8.92 11.56
CA LYS A 53 -15.70 -9.76 12.60
C LYS A 53 -15.96 -8.94 13.88
N PRO A 54 -17.07 -9.16 14.60
CA PRO A 54 -17.33 -8.49 15.88
C PRO A 54 -16.19 -8.67 16.90
N SER A 55 -15.48 -9.80 16.85
CA SER A 55 -14.30 -10.06 17.69
C SER A 55 -13.11 -9.12 17.44
N ARG A 56 -13.08 -8.43 16.31
CA ARG A 56 -12.10 -7.36 16.02
C ARG A 56 -12.49 -6.02 16.65
N GLY A 57 -13.71 -5.89 17.16
CA GLY A 57 -14.18 -4.72 17.92
C GLY A 57 -14.27 -3.44 17.07
N GLY A 58 -14.50 -3.56 15.77
CA GLY A 58 -14.56 -2.41 14.85
C GLY A 58 -13.23 -1.69 14.67
N LYS A 59 -12.10 -2.32 15.03
CA LYS A 59 -10.78 -1.72 14.85
C LYS A 59 -10.46 -1.55 13.37
N PRO A 60 -9.83 -0.43 12.97
CA PRO A 60 -9.42 -0.24 11.60
C PRO A 60 -8.37 -1.27 11.17
N ALA A 61 -8.36 -1.63 9.89
CA ALA A 61 -7.44 -2.60 9.32
C ALA A 61 -6.60 -2.00 8.19
N VAL A 62 -5.40 -2.57 8.03
CA VAL A 62 -4.43 -2.23 7.00
C VAL A 62 -3.89 -3.53 6.40
N LEU A 63 -3.93 -3.65 5.07
CA LEU A 63 -3.26 -4.73 4.34
C LEU A 63 -1.85 -4.28 3.98
N SER A 64 -0.85 -5.02 4.46
CA SER A 64 0.56 -4.83 4.07
C SER A 64 0.99 -5.95 3.15
N MET A 65 1.20 -5.65 1.87
CA MET A 65 1.44 -6.63 0.81
C MET A 65 2.86 -6.46 0.24
N SER A 66 3.83 -7.07 0.91
CA SER A 66 5.24 -7.11 0.47
C SER A 66 5.50 -8.17 -0.61
N LEU A 67 4.66 -8.20 -1.65
CA LEU A 67 4.69 -9.16 -2.76
C LEU A 67 4.41 -8.44 -4.09
N GLY A 68 4.63 -9.12 -5.20
CA GLY A 68 4.25 -8.62 -6.51
C GLY A 68 4.63 -9.55 -7.65
N GLY A 69 4.17 -9.23 -8.84
CA GLY A 69 4.49 -9.90 -10.09
C GLY A 69 4.32 -8.97 -11.29
N GLY A 70 4.75 -9.42 -12.46
CA GLY A 70 4.57 -8.66 -13.70
C GLY A 70 3.11 -8.56 -14.13
N GLY A 71 2.81 -7.51 -14.91
CA GLY A 71 1.48 -7.17 -15.41
C GLY A 71 0.82 -6.07 -14.58
N SER A 72 -0.18 -5.41 -15.15
CA SER A 72 -0.97 -4.37 -14.49
C SER A 72 -2.40 -4.84 -14.23
N GLY A 73 -3.05 -4.22 -13.24
CA GLY A 73 -4.46 -4.39 -12.96
C GLY A 73 -4.88 -5.74 -12.37
N ALA A 74 -3.93 -6.59 -11.98
CA ALA A 74 -4.26 -7.96 -11.57
C ALA A 74 -5.01 -8.06 -10.22
N TYR A 75 -5.02 -6.98 -9.44
CA TYR A 75 -5.61 -6.91 -8.11
C TYR A 75 -6.54 -5.71 -7.94
N ASP A 76 -6.86 -4.97 -9.01
CA ASP A 76 -7.60 -3.72 -8.94
C ASP A 76 -8.98 -3.93 -8.30
N ASP A 77 -9.79 -4.84 -8.84
CA ASP A 77 -11.14 -5.12 -8.33
C ASP A 77 -11.15 -5.52 -6.85
N VAL A 78 -10.20 -6.35 -6.40
CA VAL A 78 -10.19 -6.84 -5.02
C VAL A 78 -9.64 -5.80 -4.04
N ILE A 79 -8.73 -4.94 -4.48
CA ILE A 79 -8.21 -3.83 -3.67
C ILE A 79 -9.22 -2.68 -3.62
N GLU A 80 -9.91 -2.40 -4.72
CA GLU A 80 -11.04 -1.46 -4.75
C GLU A 80 -12.14 -1.91 -3.79
N TRP A 81 -12.53 -3.19 -3.86
CA TRP A 81 -13.47 -3.76 -2.90
C TRP A 81 -12.95 -3.64 -1.45
N ALA A 82 -11.67 -3.92 -1.18
CA ALA A 82 -11.10 -3.77 0.16
C ALA A 82 -11.15 -2.30 0.64
N PHE A 83 -10.87 -1.35 -0.25
CA PHE A 83 -10.96 0.08 0.00
C PHE A 83 -12.39 0.51 0.36
N GLU A 84 -13.40 0.03 -0.37
CA GLU A 84 -14.82 0.26 -0.06
C GLU A 84 -15.23 -0.34 1.30
N GLN A 85 -14.58 -1.42 1.74
CA GLN A 85 -14.78 -1.99 3.08
C GLN A 85 -14.02 -1.23 4.19
N GLY A 86 -13.39 -0.08 3.88
CA GLY A 86 -12.67 0.74 4.86
C GLY A 86 -11.26 0.24 5.19
N VAL A 87 -10.68 -0.62 4.35
CA VAL A 87 -9.35 -1.22 4.55
C VAL A 87 -8.32 -0.56 3.64
N VAL A 88 -7.29 0.04 4.23
CA VAL A 88 -6.17 0.64 3.48
C VAL A 88 -5.21 -0.45 3.01
N THR A 89 -4.78 -0.41 1.75
CA THR A 89 -3.82 -1.38 1.20
C THR A 89 -2.49 -0.69 0.89
N VAL A 90 -1.39 -1.27 1.38
CA VAL A 90 -0.01 -0.80 1.15
C VAL A 90 0.75 -1.91 0.42
N VAL A 91 1.40 -1.57 -0.69
CA VAL A 91 2.04 -2.53 -1.59
C VAL A 91 3.49 -2.16 -1.90
N ALA A 92 4.31 -3.15 -2.19
CA ALA A 92 5.69 -2.93 -2.64
C ALA A 92 5.73 -2.56 -4.14
N ALA A 93 6.51 -1.53 -4.51
CA ALA A 93 6.64 -1.12 -5.92
C ALA A 93 7.31 -2.17 -6.83
N GLY A 94 8.11 -3.07 -6.26
CA GLY A 94 8.89 -4.08 -6.98
C GLY A 94 10.39 -3.77 -7.04
N ASN A 95 11.19 -4.79 -7.39
CA ASN A 95 12.65 -4.79 -7.25
C ASN A 95 13.40 -5.00 -8.59
N SER A 96 12.85 -4.48 -9.69
CA SER A 96 13.37 -4.70 -11.04
C SER A 96 14.02 -3.45 -11.66
N ASN A 97 14.13 -2.35 -10.91
CA ASN A 97 14.55 -1.04 -11.41
C ASN A 97 13.79 -0.61 -12.67
N ALA A 98 12.49 -0.89 -12.69
CA ALA A 98 11.59 -0.67 -13.83
C ALA A 98 10.39 0.19 -13.42
N ASP A 99 9.57 0.57 -14.40
CA ASP A 99 8.32 1.28 -14.16
C ASP A 99 7.34 0.39 -13.38
N ALA A 100 6.97 0.84 -12.17
CA ALA A 100 6.06 0.16 -11.24
C ALA A 100 4.67 -0.05 -11.84
N CYS A 101 4.26 0.77 -12.80
CA CYS A 101 2.97 0.63 -13.50
C CYS A 101 2.87 -0.68 -14.31
N ASN A 102 3.99 -1.38 -14.57
CA ASN A 102 4.01 -2.68 -15.22
C ASN A 102 3.95 -3.87 -14.25
N TYR A 103 3.72 -3.61 -12.96
CA TYR A 103 3.70 -4.63 -11.90
C TYR A 103 2.40 -4.56 -11.10
N SER A 104 1.99 -5.70 -10.55
CA SER A 104 0.77 -5.82 -9.75
C SER A 104 1.11 -6.46 -8.40
N PRO A 105 0.57 -5.97 -7.29
CA PRO A 105 -0.44 -4.89 -7.17
C PRO A 105 0.11 -3.45 -7.25
N ALA A 106 1.39 -3.24 -7.58
CA ALA A 106 2.01 -1.91 -7.61
C ALA A 106 1.37 -0.88 -8.57
N SER A 107 0.59 -1.33 -9.56
CA SER A 107 -0.14 -0.47 -10.50
C SER A 107 -1.56 -0.11 -10.04
N THR A 108 -2.02 -0.68 -8.93
CA THR A 108 -3.39 -0.49 -8.45
C THR A 108 -3.55 0.88 -7.79
N LEU A 109 -4.38 1.75 -8.36
CA LEU A 109 -4.54 3.15 -7.94
C LEU A 109 -5.02 3.33 -6.48
N LEU A 110 -5.83 2.41 -5.97
CA LEU A 110 -6.36 2.48 -4.59
C LEU A 110 -5.44 1.82 -3.55
N ALA A 111 -4.23 1.41 -3.94
CA ALA A 111 -3.19 0.97 -3.03
C ALA A 111 -2.12 2.05 -2.89
N ILE A 112 -1.53 2.17 -1.70
CA ILE A 112 -0.34 3.00 -1.47
C ILE A 112 0.88 2.21 -1.90
N THR A 113 1.48 2.57 -3.03
CA THR A 113 2.63 1.89 -3.61
C THR A 113 3.94 2.49 -3.14
N VAL A 114 4.79 1.63 -2.57
CA VAL A 114 5.97 2.06 -1.82
C VAL A 114 7.27 1.71 -2.53
N GLY A 115 8.01 2.76 -2.92
CA GLY A 115 9.39 2.67 -3.39
C GLY A 115 10.40 2.51 -2.25
N SER A 116 11.59 2.01 -2.56
CA SER A 116 12.65 1.78 -1.58
C SER A 116 13.77 2.80 -1.67
N THR A 117 14.24 3.27 -0.53
CA THR A 117 15.43 4.13 -0.38
C THR A 117 16.53 3.48 0.46
N THR A 118 17.73 4.03 0.32
CA THR A 118 18.90 3.75 1.15
C THR A 118 18.95 4.72 2.35
N SER A 119 19.88 4.49 3.27
CA SER A 119 20.15 5.38 4.41
C SER A 119 20.77 6.74 4.02
N SER A 120 21.15 6.92 2.74
CA SER A 120 21.71 8.18 2.22
C SER A 120 20.69 8.97 1.41
N ASP A 121 19.39 8.77 1.65
CA ASP A 121 18.29 9.39 0.91
C ASP A 121 18.42 9.23 -0.61
N SER A 122 18.90 8.08 -1.07
CA SER A 122 18.95 7.74 -2.49
C SER A 122 17.94 6.65 -2.80
N LYS A 123 17.38 6.64 -4.02
CA LYS A 123 16.62 5.47 -4.51
C LYS A 123 17.49 4.22 -4.37
N SER A 124 16.93 3.16 -3.81
CA SER A 124 17.59 1.85 -3.85
C SER A 124 17.79 1.43 -5.32
N GLY A 125 18.97 0.93 -5.67
CA GLY A 125 19.31 0.60 -7.07
C GLY A 125 18.31 -0.35 -7.73
N PHE A 126 17.71 -1.27 -6.96
CA PHE A 126 16.70 -2.22 -7.41
C PHE A 126 15.27 -1.66 -7.44
N SER A 127 14.96 -0.56 -6.73
CA SER A 127 13.57 -0.11 -6.58
C SER A 127 12.96 0.24 -7.92
N ASN A 128 11.77 -0.28 -8.18
CA ASN A 128 10.89 0.26 -9.22
C ASN A 128 10.55 1.73 -8.93
N TRP A 129 10.11 2.42 -9.97
CA TRP A 129 9.92 3.87 -10.04
C TRP A 129 8.73 4.21 -10.95
N GLY A 130 8.44 5.49 -11.17
CA GLY A 130 7.38 5.94 -12.08
C GLY A 130 6.16 6.48 -11.36
N SER A 131 5.12 6.81 -12.14
CA SER A 131 3.92 7.50 -11.66
C SER A 131 3.02 6.66 -10.76
N CYS A 132 3.19 5.33 -10.76
CA CYS A 132 2.47 4.45 -9.85
C CYS A 132 3.14 4.31 -8.48
N VAL A 133 4.22 5.05 -8.19
CA VAL A 133 4.81 5.10 -6.84
C VAL A 133 4.28 6.34 -6.13
N ASP A 134 3.63 6.14 -4.98
CA ASP A 134 3.02 7.23 -4.18
C ASP A 134 3.98 7.80 -3.14
N ILE A 135 4.87 6.97 -2.61
CA ILE A 135 5.80 7.34 -1.55
C ILE A 135 7.01 6.41 -1.52
N HIS A 136 8.10 6.88 -0.94
CA HIS A 136 9.30 6.09 -0.68
C HIS A 136 9.53 5.90 0.82
N ALA A 137 10.12 4.76 1.20
CA ALA A 137 10.51 4.49 2.58
C ALA A 137 11.82 3.69 2.66
N PRO A 138 12.48 3.65 3.83
CA PRO A 138 13.71 2.87 4.03
C PRO A 138 13.49 1.40 3.65
N GLY A 139 14.29 0.90 2.71
CA GLY A 139 14.17 -0.49 2.28
C GLY A 139 15.47 -1.16 1.88
N SER A 140 16.60 -0.46 1.86
CA SER A 140 17.92 -1.09 1.79
C SER A 140 18.52 -1.28 3.17
N SER A 141 19.10 -2.46 3.41
CA SER A 141 19.80 -2.81 4.65
C SER A 141 18.95 -2.61 5.91
N VAL A 142 17.69 -3.07 5.86
CA VAL A 142 16.76 -2.99 6.99
C VAL A 142 16.92 -4.21 7.88
N THR A 143 17.20 -3.97 9.16
CA THR A 143 17.26 -5.01 10.21
C THR A 143 15.91 -5.19 10.87
N ALA A 144 15.42 -6.42 10.92
CA ALA A 144 14.22 -6.78 11.69
C ALA A 144 14.28 -8.26 12.12
N ALA A 145 13.22 -8.75 12.77
CA ALA A 145 13.17 -10.12 13.27
C ALA A 145 13.21 -11.16 12.15
N TRP A 146 13.73 -12.35 12.45
CA TRP A 146 13.86 -13.45 11.52
C TRP A 146 13.36 -14.76 12.11
N SER A 147 12.93 -15.70 11.25
CA SER A 147 12.20 -16.89 11.68
C SER A 147 13.08 -18.07 12.12
N THR A 148 14.37 -17.86 12.37
CA THR A 148 15.30 -18.93 12.79
C THR A 148 15.40 -19.07 14.31
N GLY A 149 14.75 -18.20 15.07
CA GLY A 149 14.65 -18.25 16.54
C GLY A 149 14.00 -16.98 17.09
N ASP A 150 13.55 -17.01 18.34
CA ASP A 150 12.73 -15.93 18.93
C ASP A 150 13.47 -14.60 19.13
N GLY A 151 14.80 -14.63 19.20
CA GLY A 151 15.66 -13.43 19.20
C GLY A 151 16.45 -13.23 17.90
N ALA A 152 16.16 -14.02 16.86
CA ALA A 152 16.93 -13.94 15.62
C ALA A 152 16.55 -12.69 14.82
N THR A 153 17.55 -12.07 14.20
CA THR A 153 17.39 -10.91 13.34
C THR A 153 18.05 -11.15 11.99
N ARG A 154 17.65 -10.37 10.99
CA ARG A 154 18.30 -10.37 9.68
C ARG A 154 18.24 -9.00 9.04
N THR A 155 19.33 -8.60 8.40
CA THR A 155 19.41 -7.40 7.57
C THR A 155 19.21 -7.80 6.11
N ILE A 156 18.17 -7.28 5.47
CA ILE A 156 17.85 -7.54 4.05
C ILE A 156 17.37 -6.26 3.36
N SER A 157 17.27 -6.32 2.04
CA SER A 157 16.89 -5.19 1.19
C SER A 157 15.72 -5.55 0.27
N GLY A 158 14.82 -4.60 0.04
CA GLY A 158 13.73 -4.71 -0.91
C GLY A 158 12.66 -3.62 -0.71
N THR A 159 11.86 -3.37 -1.73
CA THR A 159 10.58 -2.66 -1.57
C THR A 159 9.65 -3.39 -0.60
N SER A 160 9.81 -4.71 -0.46
CA SER A 160 9.21 -5.50 0.62
C SER A 160 9.56 -5.05 2.04
N MET A 161 10.70 -4.38 2.24
CA MET A 161 11.11 -3.80 3.53
C MET A 161 10.66 -2.34 3.66
N ALA A 162 10.50 -1.62 2.56
CA ALA A 162 9.93 -0.28 2.55
C ALA A 162 8.41 -0.28 2.83
N CYS A 163 7.67 -1.17 2.17
CA CYS A 163 6.22 -1.37 2.36
C CYS A 163 5.78 -1.43 3.84
N PRO A 164 6.38 -2.27 4.71
CA PRO A 164 5.96 -2.37 6.11
C PRO A 164 6.27 -1.12 6.95
N HIS A 165 7.22 -0.25 6.56
CA HIS A 165 7.40 1.03 7.23
C HIS A 165 6.16 1.91 7.03
N VAL A 166 5.69 2.02 5.77
CA VAL A 166 4.50 2.80 5.43
C VAL A 166 3.25 2.18 6.06
N ALA A 167 3.10 0.85 6.00
CA ALA A 167 1.98 0.17 6.66
C ALA A 167 1.97 0.41 8.18
N GLY A 168 3.14 0.54 8.82
CA GLY A 168 3.25 0.92 10.22
C GLY A 168 2.73 2.35 10.48
N VAL A 169 3.13 3.33 9.67
CA VAL A 169 2.64 4.72 9.78
C VAL A 169 1.14 4.80 9.50
N VAL A 170 0.65 4.14 8.45
CA VAL A 170 -0.80 4.02 8.15
C VAL A 170 -1.55 3.42 9.37
N SER A 171 -0.98 2.40 10.02
CA SER A 171 -1.59 1.79 11.20
C SER A 171 -1.67 2.77 12.38
N GLN A 172 -0.68 3.65 12.56
CA GLN A 172 -0.72 4.69 13.59
C GLN A 172 -1.79 5.73 13.27
N ILE A 173 -1.82 6.24 12.03
CA ILE A 173 -2.83 7.22 11.58
C ILE A 173 -4.24 6.65 11.77
N ARG A 174 -4.49 5.41 11.35
CA ARG A 174 -5.80 4.76 11.52
C ARG A 174 -6.19 4.60 12.99
N ALA A 175 -5.22 4.36 13.89
CA ALA A 175 -5.49 4.23 15.32
C ALA A 175 -5.84 5.58 15.97
N ASP A 176 -5.10 6.63 15.64
CA ASP A 176 -5.24 7.95 16.25
C ASP A 176 -6.36 8.79 15.60
N TYR A 177 -6.65 8.53 14.32
CA TYR A 177 -7.66 9.22 13.50
C TYR A 177 -8.65 8.20 12.88
N PRO A 178 -9.44 7.49 13.70
CA PRO A 178 -10.26 6.37 13.25
C PRO A 178 -11.39 6.74 12.27
N LEU A 179 -11.74 8.03 12.19
CA LEU A 179 -12.77 8.56 11.29
C LEU A 179 -12.27 8.85 9.88
N LEU A 180 -10.95 8.92 9.65
CA LEU A 180 -10.41 9.11 8.31
C LEU A 180 -10.74 7.89 7.45
N THR A 181 -11.29 8.17 6.28
CA THR A 181 -11.51 7.18 5.21
C THR A 181 -10.17 6.64 4.70
N PRO A 182 -10.16 5.48 4.01
CA PRO A 182 -8.93 4.98 3.40
C PRO A 182 -8.24 5.97 2.46
N GLY A 183 -9.03 6.74 1.69
CA GLY A 183 -8.50 7.78 0.80
C GLY A 183 -7.86 8.93 1.56
N GLU A 184 -8.51 9.44 2.62
CA GLU A 184 -7.92 10.49 3.46
C GLU A 184 -6.64 10.02 4.16
N VAL A 185 -6.55 8.75 4.55
CA VAL A 185 -5.30 8.20 5.12
C VAL A 185 -4.20 8.08 4.07
N ALA A 186 -4.51 7.69 2.84
CA ALA A 186 -3.53 7.67 1.75
C ALA A 186 -3.00 9.08 1.46
N ASP A 187 -3.90 10.07 1.35
CA ASP A 187 -3.56 11.48 1.20
C ASP A 187 -2.70 11.98 2.37
N ALA A 188 -3.09 11.68 3.61
CA ALA A 188 -2.37 12.12 4.81
C ALA A 188 -0.93 11.61 4.83
N VAL A 189 -0.70 10.34 4.48
CA VAL A 189 0.65 9.75 4.43
C VAL A 189 1.54 10.46 3.41
N VAL A 190 1.02 10.78 2.24
CA VAL A 190 1.78 11.50 1.19
C VAL A 190 1.96 12.98 1.57
N CYS A 191 0.96 13.59 2.19
CA CYS A 191 1.00 14.97 2.66
C CYS A 191 2.07 15.17 3.74
N LEU A 192 2.10 14.29 4.76
CA LEU A 192 3.06 14.34 5.87
C LEU A 192 4.51 14.05 5.45
N SER A 193 4.70 13.40 4.31
CA SER A 193 6.03 12.97 3.86
C SER A 193 7.00 14.13 3.68
N THR A 194 8.29 13.86 3.92
CA THR A 194 9.35 14.84 3.67
C THR A 194 9.55 15.03 2.16
N PRO A 195 9.30 16.22 1.59
CA PRO A 195 9.40 16.42 0.16
C PRO A 195 10.85 16.70 -0.29
N ASN A 196 11.18 16.29 -1.51
CA ASN A 196 12.37 16.73 -2.25
C ASN A 196 13.72 16.46 -1.56
N LYS A 197 13.82 15.41 -0.74
CA LYS A 197 15.09 14.97 -0.14
C LYS A 197 15.77 13.84 -0.90
N LEU A 198 15.01 13.11 -1.72
CA LEU A 198 15.53 11.93 -2.38
C LEU A 198 16.36 12.27 -3.61
N SER A 199 17.43 11.51 -3.79
CA SER A 199 18.31 11.54 -4.95
C SER A 199 18.20 10.24 -5.77
N GLY A 200 18.61 10.28 -7.04
CA GLY A 200 18.66 9.09 -7.91
C GLY A 200 17.28 8.56 -8.35
N LEU A 201 16.22 9.35 -8.20
CA LEU A 201 14.90 9.05 -8.79
C LEU A 201 14.92 9.34 -10.30
N PRO A 202 14.46 8.41 -11.16
CA PRO A 202 14.44 8.62 -12.59
C PRO A 202 13.20 9.43 -13.02
N GLY A 203 13.45 10.41 -13.89
CA GLY A 203 12.40 11.24 -14.49
C GLY A 203 11.66 12.13 -13.49
N SER A 204 10.77 12.98 -14.00
CA SER A 204 9.88 13.82 -13.19
C SER A 204 8.57 13.12 -12.80
N SER A 205 8.31 11.92 -13.33
CA SER A 205 7.09 11.15 -13.06
C SER A 205 7.14 10.38 -11.74
N THR A 206 8.33 10.14 -11.18
CA THR A 206 8.48 9.51 -9.87
C THR A 206 8.40 10.57 -8.78
N VAL A 207 7.49 10.41 -7.83
CA VAL A 207 7.30 11.36 -6.72
C VAL A 207 8.55 11.41 -5.82
N ASN A 208 8.91 12.61 -5.34
CA ASN A 208 10.01 12.79 -4.39
C ASN A 208 9.46 13.03 -2.98
N LYS A 209 8.90 11.96 -2.40
CA LYS A 209 8.20 11.96 -1.12
C LYS A 209 8.77 10.85 -0.23
N LEU A 210 9.46 11.21 0.85
CA LEU A 210 10.04 10.26 1.80
C LEU A 210 9.15 10.15 3.04
N LEU A 211 8.78 8.92 3.42
CA LEU A 211 7.95 8.63 4.58
C LEU A 211 8.41 9.38 5.84
N PHE A 212 7.45 9.98 6.53
CA PHE A 212 7.64 10.69 7.79
C PHE A 212 6.54 10.27 8.77
N ASN A 213 6.90 10.11 10.04
CA ASN A 213 5.97 9.66 11.10
C ASN A 213 5.89 10.63 12.28
N GLY A 214 6.39 11.87 12.13
CA GLY A 214 6.34 12.90 13.15
C GLY A 214 5.01 13.66 13.15
N PHE A 215 3.91 13.00 13.53
CA PHE A 215 2.56 13.58 13.49
C PHE A 215 2.39 14.87 14.31
N GLU A 216 3.18 15.06 15.37
CA GLU A 216 3.20 16.30 16.16
C GLU A 216 3.66 17.54 15.37
N GLN A 217 4.23 17.33 14.18
CA GLN A 217 4.72 18.37 13.28
C GLN A 217 3.78 18.59 12.09
N ASP A 218 2.52 18.15 12.16
CA ASP A 218 1.50 18.39 11.12
C ASP A 218 1.09 19.88 11.07
N SER A 219 1.96 20.74 10.55
CA SER A 219 1.66 22.15 10.33
C SER A 219 0.71 22.39 9.17
N ASP A 220 0.62 21.43 8.24
CA ASP A 220 -0.09 21.55 6.98
C ASP A 220 -1.53 21.03 7.06
N GLY A 221 -1.93 20.49 8.22
CA GLY A 221 -3.27 19.95 8.47
C GLY A 221 -3.55 18.69 7.66
N CYS A 222 -2.52 17.89 7.37
CA CYS A 222 -2.62 16.64 6.63
C CYS A 222 -3.53 15.60 7.31
N LEU A 223 -3.65 15.65 8.64
CA LEU A 223 -4.48 14.75 9.44
C LEU A 223 -5.83 15.36 9.84
N ALA A 224 -6.08 16.62 9.47
CA ALA A 224 -7.39 17.22 9.66
C ALA A 224 -8.39 16.49 8.77
N ALA A 225 -9.44 15.93 9.38
CA ALA A 225 -10.55 15.37 8.63
C ALA A 225 -11.04 16.43 7.64
N ARG A 226 -10.95 16.14 6.34
CA ARG A 226 -11.52 17.05 5.36
C ARG A 226 -13.03 17.03 5.61
N SER A 227 -13.67 18.19 5.62
CA SER A 227 -15.13 18.19 5.57
C SER A 227 -15.53 17.32 4.38
N PRO A 228 -16.48 16.38 4.51
CA PRO A 228 -16.83 15.51 3.40
C PRO A 228 -17.14 16.41 2.22
N ASP A 229 -16.41 16.22 1.12
CA ASP A 229 -16.76 16.89 -0.12
C ASP A 229 -18.24 16.59 -0.39
N PRO A 230 -19.03 17.56 -0.87
CA PRO A 230 -20.39 17.30 -1.28
C PRO A 230 -20.38 16.06 -2.18
N PRO A 231 -21.31 15.11 -1.99
CA PRO A 231 -21.33 13.90 -2.79
C PRO A 231 -21.25 14.28 -4.27
N SER A 232 -20.28 13.69 -4.97
CA SER A 232 -20.15 13.86 -6.42
C SER A 232 -21.53 13.66 -7.05
N PRO A 233 -21.98 14.55 -7.96
CA PRO A 233 -23.26 14.36 -8.61
C PRO A 233 -23.29 12.96 -9.22
N PRO A 234 -24.43 12.23 -9.12
CA PRO A 234 -24.54 10.91 -9.69
C PRO A 234 -24.09 10.96 -11.15
N PRO A 235 -23.36 9.94 -11.64
CA PRO A 235 -22.97 9.88 -13.04
C PRO A 235 -24.22 10.14 -13.87
N THR A 236 -24.17 11.19 -14.69
CA THR A 236 -25.24 11.51 -15.63
C THR A 236 -25.57 10.22 -16.36
N THR A 237 -26.85 9.83 -16.29
CA THR A 237 -27.40 8.66 -16.96
C THR A 237 -26.75 8.50 -18.34
N PRO A 238 -26.30 7.27 -18.71
CA PRO A 238 -25.81 7.02 -20.05
C PRO A 238 -26.84 7.58 -21.04
N MET A 239 -26.38 8.40 -22.00
CA MET A 239 -27.24 8.83 -23.09
C MET A 239 -27.93 7.59 -23.67
N PRO A 240 -29.25 7.64 -23.95
CA PRO A 240 -29.94 6.53 -24.60
C PRO A 240 -29.16 6.15 -25.87
N LEU A 241 -28.90 4.85 -26.05
CA LEU A 241 -28.33 4.34 -27.29
C LEU A 241 -29.14 4.90 -28.47
N PRO A 242 -28.46 5.39 -29.53
CA PRO A 242 -29.16 5.86 -30.72
C PRO A 242 -30.06 4.74 -31.27
N PRO A 243 -31.26 5.06 -31.78
CA PRO A 243 -32.15 4.05 -32.33
C PRO A 243 -31.46 3.30 -33.47
N PRO A 244 -31.75 1.99 -33.63
CA PRO A 244 -31.18 1.20 -34.71
C PRO A 244 -31.54 1.82 -36.07
N PRO A 245 -30.65 1.76 -37.08
CA PRO A 245 -30.94 2.25 -38.41
C PRO A 245 -32.15 1.52 -39.01
N PRO A 246 -32.97 2.21 -39.83
CA PRO A 246 -34.12 1.59 -40.47
C PRO A 246 -33.68 0.42 -41.36
N PRO A 247 -34.51 -0.65 -41.46
CA PRO A 247 -34.21 -1.77 -42.32
C PRO A 247 -34.09 -1.31 -43.78
N PRO A 248 -33.19 -1.92 -44.59
CA PRO A 248 -33.05 -1.58 -45.99
C PRO A 248 -34.37 -1.83 -46.74
N SER A 249 -34.70 -0.91 -47.64
CA SER A 249 -35.90 -1.01 -48.48
C SER A 249 -35.86 -2.28 -49.34
N PRO A 250 -36.98 -3.02 -49.48
CA PRO A 250 -37.03 -4.16 -50.37
C PRO A 250 -36.82 -3.73 -51.84
N PRO A 251 -36.28 -4.63 -52.69
CA PRO A 251 -36.15 -4.38 -54.12
C PRO A 251 -37.51 -4.30 -54.83
#